data_AF-M9WD48-F1
#
_entry.id   AF-M9WD48-F1
#
_cell.length_a   1.000
_cell.length_b   1.000
_cell.length_c   1.000
_cell.angle_alpha   90.00
_cell.angle_beta   90.00
_cell.angle_gamma   90.00
#
_symmetry.space_group_name_H-M   'P 1'
#
loop_
_entity.id
_entity.type
_entity.pdbx_description
1 polymer ?
#
loop_
_entity_poly.entity_id
_entity_poly.type
_entity_poly.pdbx_seq_one_letter_code
_entity_poly.pdbx_strand_id
1 'polypeptide(L)'
;MKKFIIDLKVNHKKYLIKLACLILGIYIFSLSIAVYAVTAVGASQVDFTNFAILGIFSKWDMSTGLVNLDSYKWALFALYGSLLVLSAIFLSVSIFRKYKKNKDKKLWLELVVLIVLDLIIIFTMPFAIDGQIAMLGAIGYNDWMIKTTVYQYRTIFFLIAYILYIVGLTFWVHSGWLISPYNSINTSFMKMTNLPFNTSRVLMDLLIFLPGLILLLVNPVAWELKGKFLLNYLNIGTIIFVFATGPILSKTLTMLNKVTKIY
;
A
#
# COMPACT_ATOMS: atom_id res chain seq x y z
N MET A 1 -22.09 7.34 21.01
CA MET A 1 -21.25 8.44 21.53
C MET A 1 -20.95 8.33 23.03
N LYS A 2 -21.91 8.36 23.97
CA LYS A 2 -21.63 8.26 25.42
C LYS A 2 -20.74 7.08 25.83
N LYS A 3 -21.02 5.86 25.32
CA LYS A 3 -20.20 4.67 25.59
C LYS A 3 -18.76 4.79 25.11
N PHE A 4 -18.53 5.42 23.96
CA PHE A 4 -17.18 5.66 23.42
C PHE A 4 -16.40 6.67 24.26
N ILE A 5 -17.04 7.76 24.68
CA ILE A 5 -16.39 8.77 25.53
C ILE A 5 -16.00 8.19 26.89
N ILE A 6 -16.85 7.35 27.47
CA ILE A 6 -16.55 6.63 28.72
C ILE A 6 -15.39 5.66 28.51
N ASP A 7 -15.42 4.87 27.43
CA ASP A 7 -14.35 3.94 27.10
C ASP A 7 -13.01 4.66 26.85
N LEU A 8 -13.03 5.81 26.19
CA LEU A 8 -11.84 6.61 25.93
C LEU A 8 -11.22 7.16 27.22
N LYS A 9 -12.04 7.53 28.21
CA LYS A 9 -11.57 7.97 29.53
C LYS A 9 -10.93 6.83 30.31
N VAL A 10 -11.57 5.65 30.31
CA VAL A 10 -11.11 4.47 31.06
C VAL A 10 -9.86 3.86 30.40
N ASN A 11 -9.81 3.81 29.06
CA ASN A 11 -8.76 3.14 28.29
C ASN A 11 -7.82 4.11 27.55
N HIS A 12 -7.63 5.33 28.07
CA HIS A 12 -6.85 6.40 27.39
C HIS A 12 -5.44 5.95 26.95
N LYS A 13 -4.74 5.13 27.75
CA LYS A 13 -3.41 4.59 27.39
C LYS A 13 -3.46 3.74 26.11
N LYS A 14 -4.47 2.90 25.98
CA LYS A 14 -4.69 2.06 24.78
C LYS A 14 -4.91 2.94 23.54
N TYR A 15 -5.73 3.98 23.66
CA TYR A 15 -5.98 4.91 22.57
C TYR A 15 -4.74 5.74 22.19
N LEU A 16 -3.93 6.15 23.18
CA LEU A 16 -2.67 6.85 22.94
C LEU A 16 -1.66 5.98 22.18
N ILE A 17 -1.50 4.72 22.59
CA ILE A 17 -0.59 3.79 21.88
C ILE A 17 -1.09 3.53 20.46
N LYS A 18 -2.41 3.34 20.25
CA LYS A 18 -2.98 3.22 18.91
C LYS A 18 -2.68 4.43 18.03
N LEU A 19 -2.85 5.64 18.57
CA LEU A 19 -2.53 6.88 17.86
C LEU A 19 -1.03 6.98 17.53
N ALA A 20 -0.15 6.66 18.49
CA ALA A 20 1.29 6.65 18.26
C ALA A 20 1.68 5.64 17.18
N CYS A 21 1.14 4.41 17.23
CA CYS A 21 1.35 3.39 16.20
C CYS A 21 0.80 3.82 14.83
N LEU A 22 -0.32 4.53 14.78
CA LEU A 22 -0.84 5.05 13.52
C LEU A 22 0.10 6.07 12.89
N ILE A 23 0.53 7.08 13.65
CA ILE A 23 1.39 8.16 13.16
C ILE A 23 2.77 7.60 12.75
N LEU A 24 3.40 6.81 13.62
CA LEU A 24 4.69 6.18 13.33
C LEU A 24 4.57 5.19 12.18
N GLY A 25 3.48 4.43 12.12
CA GLY A 25 3.22 3.48 11.04
C GLY A 25 3.15 4.16 9.68
N ILE A 26 2.33 5.20 9.54
CA ILE A 26 2.20 5.97 8.29
C ILE A 26 3.53 6.63 7.92
N TYR A 27 4.25 7.22 8.89
CA TYR A 27 5.54 7.88 8.63
C TYR A 27 6.61 6.88 8.15
N ILE A 28 6.83 5.79 8.88
CA ILE A 28 7.84 4.80 8.53
C ILE A 28 7.48 4.10 7.22
N PHE A 29 6.19 3.80 7.01
CA PHE A 29 5.72 3.19 5.78
C PHE A 29 5.91 4.12 4.57
N SER A 30 5.53 5.40 4.66
CA SER A 30 5.75 6.37 3.57
C SER A 30 7.24 6.56 3.26
N LEU A 31 8.08 6.71 4.29
CA LEU A 31 9.53 6.79 4.14
C LEU A 31 10.10 5.55 3.46
N SER A 32 9.65 4.35 3.85
CA SER A 32 10.13 3.12 3.25
C SER A 32 9.89 3.08 1.73
N ILE A 33 8.70 3.48 1.28
CA ILE A 33 8.34 3.56 -0.13
C ILE A 33 9.23 4.56 -0.85
N ALA A 34 9.43 5.74 -0.28
CA ALA A 34 10.30 6.76 -0.86
C ALA A 34 11.76 6.27 -1.01
N VAL A 35 12.27 5.50 -0.03
CA VAL A 35 13.63 4.95 -0.06
C VAL A 35 13.79 3.88 -1.15
N TYR A 36 12.85 2.92 -1.28
CA TYR A 36 13.00 1.86 -2.30
C TYR A 36 12.53 2.24 -3.71
N ALA A 37 11.68 3.25 -3.88
CA ALA A 37 11.16 3.63 -5.20
C ALA A 37 12.29 3.93 -6.21
N VAL A 38 13.42 4.44 -5.72
CA VAL A 38 14.60 4.80 -6.53
C VAL A 38 15.67 3.70 -6.60
N THR A 39 15.52 2.59 -5.89
CA THR A 39 16.54 1.51 -5.89
C THR A 39 16.46 0.64 -7.14
N ALA A 40 15.29 0.55 -7.79
CA ALA A 40 15.08 -0.29 -8.98
C ALA A 40 15.47 -1.77 -8.76
N VAL A 41 15.28 -2.28 -7.54
CA VAL A 41 15.52 -3.69 -7.16
C VAL A 41 14.20 -4.38 -6.83
N GLY A 42 13.14 -4.01 -7.55
CA GLY A 42 11.80 -4.54 -7.36
C GLY A 42 10.84 -3.54 -6.73
N ALA A 43 9.56 -3.89 -6.79
CA ALA A 43 8.46 -3.05 -6.33
C ALA A 43 7.37 -3.94 -5.73
N SER A 44 6.58 -3.38 -4.80
CA SER A 44 5.33 -4.04 -4.41
C SER A 44 4.39 -4.10 -5.62
N GLN A 45 3.40 -4.99 -5.61
CA GLN A 45 2.36 -5.06 -6.63
C GLN A 45 1.61 -3.73 -6.81
N VAL A 46 1.44 -2.96 -5.72
CA VAL A 46 0.84 -1.61 -5.77
C VAL A 46 1.76 -0.65 -6.48
N ASP A 47 3.06 -0.64 -6.14
CA ASP A 47 4.02 0.28 -6.75
C ASP A 47 4.37 -0.10 -8.19
N PHE A 48 4.42 -1.38 -8.53
CA PHE A 48 4.60 -1.83 -9.90
C PHE A 48 3.49 -1.24 -10.78
N THR A 49 2.24 -1.38 -10.35
CA THR A 49 1.09 -0.79 -11.05
C THR A 49 1.15 0.73 -11.03
N ASN A 50 1.58 1.34 -9.93
CA ASN A 50 1.76 2.78 -9.85
C ASN A 50 2.82 3.30 -10.84
N PHE A 51 3.96 2.63 -10.95
CA PHE A 51 5.03 2.95 -11.89
C PHE A 51 4.60 2.72 -13.33
N ALA A 52 3.78 1.69 -13.60
CA ALA A 52 3.20 1.49 -14.93
C ALA A 52 2.22 2.61 -15.31
N ILE A 53 1.39 3.06 -14.36
CA ILE A 53 0.53 4.25 -14.54
C ILE A 53 1.39 5.48 -14.80
N LEU A 54 2.44 5.70 -14.00
CA LEU A 54 3.38 6.81 -14.22
C LEU A 54 4.03 6.74 -15.60
N GLY A 55 4.38 5.55 -16.09
CA GLY A 55 5.00 5.37 -17.40
C GLY A 55 4.10 5.82 -18.56
N ILE A 56 2.79 5.94 -18.34
CA ILE A 56 1.87 6.51 -19.35
C ILE A 56 1.94 8.04 -19.38
N PHE A 57 2.11 8.67 -18.22
CA PHE A 57 1.99 10.13 -18.07
C PHE A 57 3.33 10.85 -17.87
N SER A 58 4.41 10.12 -17.57
CA SER A 58 5.71 10.65 -17.17
C SER A 58 6.78 10.33 -18.20
N LYS A 59 7.86 11.10 -18.17
CA LYS A 59 9.04 10.81 -18.99
C LYS A 59 9.75 9.57 -18.47
N TRP A 60 10.15 8.73 -19.41
CA TRP A 60 11.02 7.60 -19.16
C TRP A 60 12.48 8.04 -19.25
N ASP A 61 13.31 7.48 -18.39
CA ASP A 61 14.74 7.44 -18.66
C ASP A 61 15.01 6.34 -19.70
N MET A 62 15.31 6.78 -20.92
CA MET A 62 15.53 5.88 -22.07
C MET A 62 16.73 4.94 -21.87
N SER A 63 17.69 5.34 -21.04
CA SER A 63 18.89 4.55 -20.78
C SER A 63 18.63 3.42 -19.79
N THR A 64 17.93 3.73 -18.69
CA THR A 64 17.74 2.82 -17.55
C THR A 64 16.38 2.12 -17.52
N GLY A 65 15.37 2.63 -18.24
CA GLY A 65 13.99 2.15 -18.13
C GLY A 65 13.28 2.56 -16.84
N LEU A 66 13.82 3.54 -16.11
CA LEU A 66 13.21 4.09 -14.91
C LEU A 66 12.16 5.14 -15.28
N VAL A 67 11.11 5.21 -14.47
CA VAL A 67 10.05 6.20 -14.64
C VAL A 67 10.28 7.35 -13.65
N ASN A 68 10.11 8.58 -14.11
CA ASN A 68 10.19 9.75 -13.24
C ASN A 68 9.06 9.72 -12.18
N LEU A 69 9.41 10.04 -10.93
CA LEU A 69 8.53 10.03 -9.77
C LEU A 69 7.78 11.35 -9.50
N ASP A 70 7.99 12.40 -10.30
CA ASP A 70 7.41 13.75 -10.08
C ASP A 70 5.87 13.78 -9.96
N SER A 71 5.19 12.77 -10.51
CA SER A 71 3.73 12.61 -10.44
C SER A 71 3.27 11.43 -9.60
N TYR A 72 4.15 10.87 -8.75
CA TYR A 72 3.89 9.66 -7.97
C TYR A 72 2.59 9.75 -7.17
N LYS A 73 2.34 10.89 -6.51
CA LYS A 73 1.09 11.12 -5.75
C LYS A 73 -0.18 10.97 -6.61
N TRP A 74 -0.17 11.45 -7.85
CA TRP A 74 -1.37 11.46 -8.70
C TRP A 74 -1.67 10.08 -9.26
N ALA A 75 -0.62 9.34 -9.66
CA ALA A 75 -0.76 7.95 -10.06
C ALA A 75 -1.30 7.10 -8.89
N LEU A 76 -0.77 7.31 -7.67
CA LEU A 76 -1.17 6.52 -6.51
C LEU A 76 -2.58 6.89 -6.05
N PHE A 77 -2.94 8.18 -6.14
CA PHE A 77 -4.29 8.66 -5.90
C PHE A 77 -5.30 7.99 -6.84
N ALA A 78 -4.99 7.93 -8.14
CA ALA A 78 -5.85 7.26 -9.13
C ALA A 78 -5.96 5.75 -8.86
N LEU A 79 -4.84 5.10 -8.55
CA LEU A 79 -4.82 3.67 -8.19
C LEU A 79 -5.69 3.42 -6.95
N TYR A 80 -5.46 4.12 -5.84
CA TYR A 80 -6.24 3.94 -4.62
C TYR A 80 -7.71 4.33 -4.78
N GLY A 81 -8.02 5.35 -5.59
CA GLY A 81 -9.39 5.69 -5.97
C GLY A 81 -10.08 4.53 -6.69
N SER A 82 -9.40 3.88 -7.63
CA SER A 82 -9.94 2.69 -8.30
C SER A 82 -10.18 1.52 -7.33
N LEU A 83 -9.26 1.30 -6.37
CA LEU A 83 -9.41 0.26 -5.35
C LEU A 83 -10.58 0.52 -4.41
N LEU A 84 -10.83 1.78 -4.04
CA LEU A 84 -12.00 2.17 -3.27
C LEU A 84 -13.30 1.86 -4.03
N VAL A 85 -13.38 2.20 -5.32
CA VAL A 85 -14.56 1.90 -6.13
C VAL A 85 -14.82 0.39 -6.16
N LEU A 86 -13.79 -0.43 -6.40
CA LEU A 86 -13.92 -1.89 -6.38
C LEU A 86 -14.31 -2.43 -5.00
N SER A 87 -13.69 -1.92 -3.93
CA SER A 87 -14.02 -2.27 -2.55
C SER A 87 -15.49 -1.98 -2.23
N ALA A 88 -15.97 -0.79 -2.62
CA ALA A 88 -17.35 -0.37 -2.45
C ALA A 88 -18.33 -1.27 -3.23
N ILE A 89 -17.98 -1.66 -4.46
CA ILE A 89 -18.78 -2.61 -5.26
C ILE A 89 -18.87 -3.97 -4.53
N PHE A 90 -17.74 -4.56 -4.14
CA PHE A 90 -17.71 -5.86 -3.46
C PHE A 90 -18.49 -5.85 -2.15
N LEU A 91 -18.31 -4.80 -1.34
CA LEU A 91 -19.02 -4.67 -0.08
C LEU A 91 -20.51 -4.45 -0.31
N SER A 92 -20.91 -3.64 -1.30
CA SER A 92 -22.31 -3.42 -1.66
C SER A 92 -23.01 -4.71 -2.08
N VAL A 93 -22.35 -5.57 -2.88
CA VAL A 93 -22.87 -6.89 -3.25
C VAL A 93 -23.07 -7.77 -2.01
N SER A 94 -22.09 -7.80 -1.09
CA SER A 94 -22.20 -8.56 0.16
C SER A 94 -23.34 -8.06 1.05
N ILE A 95 -23.44 -6.73 1.23
CA ILE A 95 -24.50 -6.08 2.01
C ILE A 95 -25.86 -6.38 1.39
N PHE A 96 -26.02 -6.25 0.07
CA PHE A 96 -27.29 -6.50 -0.60
C PHE A 96 -27.77 -7.95 -0.38
N ARG A 97 -26.87 -8.94 -0.49
CA ARG A 97 -27.18 -10.35 -0.20
C ARG A 97 -27.63 -10.57 1.25
N LYS A 98 -26.98 -9.92 2.22
CA LYS A 98 -27.33 -10.01 3.64
C LYS A 98 -28.61 -9.25 3.98
N TYR A 99 -28.80 -8.06 3.40
CA TYR A 99 -29.99 -7.24 3.58
C TYR A 99 -31.25 -7.92 3.05
N LYS A 100 -31.16 -8.64 1.93
CA LYS A 100 -32.29 -9.43 1.41
C LYS A 100 -32.81 -10.44 2.43
N LYS A 101 -31.92 -11.02 3.25
CA LYS A 101 -32.27 -12.00 4.30
C LYS A 101 -32.67 -11.35 5.61
N ASN A 102 -31.88 -10.40 6.11
CA ASN A 102 -31.98 -9.92 7.49
C ASN A 102 -32.68 -8.56 7.63
N LYS A 103 -32.89 -7.83 6.52
CA LYS A 103 -33.46 -6.47 6.48
C LYS A 103 -32.76 -5.44 7.39
N ASP A 104 -31.54 -5.73 7.84
CA ASP A 104 -30.78 -4.85 8.72
C ASP A 104 -30.16 -3.69 7.94
N LYS A 105 -30.69 -2.48 8.16
CA LYS A 105 -30.20 -1.24 7.54
C LYS A 105 -28.81 -0.83 8.05
N LYS A 106 -28.37 -1.32 9.22
CA LYS A 106 -27.06 -0.98 9.79
C LYS A 106 -25.90 -1.46 8.93
N LEU A 107 -26.12 -2.48 8.09
CA LEU A 107 -25.11 -2.96 7.15
C LEU A 107 -24.64 -1.87 6.17
N TRP A 108 -25.52 -0.95 5.78
CA TRP A 108 -25.15 0.17 4.90
C TRP A 108 -24.26 1.21 5.60
N LEU A 109 -24.31 1.31 6.92
CA LEU A 109 -23.41 2.16 7.68
C LEU A 109 -21.96 1.66 7.59
N GLU A 110 -21.75 0.34 7.50
CA GLU A 110 -20.40 -0.22 7.27
C GLU A 110 -19.79 0.30 5.97
N LEU A 111 -20.59 0.42 4.91
CA LEU A 111 -20.13 0.93 3.62
C LEU A 111 -19.73 2.40 3.71
N VAL A 112 -20.54 3.23 4.38
CA VAL A 112 -20.23 4.66 4.57
C VAL A 112 -18.95 4.83 5.38
N VAL A 113 -18.79 4.07 6.47
CA VAL A 113 -17.59 4.12 7.30
C VAL A 113 -16.36 3.69 6.50
N LEU A 114 -16.45 2.61 5.71
CA LEU A 114 -15.36 2.17 4.85
C LEU A 114 -14.94 3.29 3.88
N ILE A 115 -15.90 3.88 3.16
CA ILE A 115 -15.61 4.92 2.17
C ILE A 115 -14.93 6.12 2.81
N VAL A 116 -15.44 6.61 3.95
CA VAL A 116 -14.86 7.76 4.64
C VAL A 116 -13.43 7.49 5.10
N LEU A 117 -13.16 6.32 5.69
CA LEU A 117 -11.82 5.97 6.18
C LEU A 117 -10.83 5.77 5.02
N ASP A 118 -11.25 5.13 3.93
CA ASP A 118 -10.42 4.94 2.74
C ASP A 118 -10.10 6.28 2.08
N LEU A 119 -11.06 7.21 2.00
CA LEU A 119 -10.84 8.56 1.45
C LEU A 119 -9.77 9.31 2.22
N ILE A 120 -9.75 9.23 3.57
CA ILE A 120 -8.68 9.85 4.36
C ILE A 120 -7.32 9.32 3.92
N ILE A 121 -7.17 8.01 3.72
CA ILE A 121 -5.90 7.41 3.28
C ILE A 121 -5.57 7.80 1.83
N ILE A 122 -6.56 7.84 0.93
CA ILE A 122 -6.39 8.26 -0.46
C ILE A 122 -5.85 9.69 -0.56
N PHE A 123 -6.32 10.60 0.29
CA PHE A 123 -5.87 11.99 0.29
C PHE A 123 -4.59 12.24 1.11
N THR A 124 -4.22 11.37 2.05
CA THR A 124 -3.07 11.60 2.93
C THR A 124 -1.83 10.80 2.50
N MET A 125 -1.98 9.51 2.19
CA MET A 125 -0.87 8.60 1.95
C MET A 125 -0.04 8.95 0.70
N PRO A 126 -0.64 9.28 -0.46
CA PRO A 126 0.14 9.68 -1.64
C PRO A 126 0.97 10.94 -1.39
N PHE A 127 0.40 11.93 -0.69
CA PHE A 127 1.11 13.16 -0.34
C PHE A 127 2.21 12.93 0.70
N ALA A 128 2.00 12.02 1.66
CA ALA A 128 3.04 11.64 2.61
C ALA A 128 4.24 11.00 1.90
N ILE A 129 4.01 10.09 0.95
CA ILE A 129 5.08 9.45 0.17
C ILE A 129 5.79 10.47 -0.72
N ASP A 130 5.04 11.30 -1.44
CA ASP A 130 5.57 12.32 -2.34
C ASP A 130 6.44 13.35 -1.59
N GLY A 131 6.00 13.77 -0.40
CA GLY A 131 6.78 14.63 0.48
C GLY A 131 8.10 13.99 0.92
N GLN A 132 8.10 12.68 1.21
CA GLN A 132 9.32 11.94 1.54
C GLN A 132 10.24 11.76 0.32
N ILE A 133 9.68 11.50 -0.87
CA ILE A 133 10.45 11.45 -2.13
C ILE A 133 11.12 12.81 -2.40
N ALA A 134 10.39 13.92 -2.21
CA ALA A 134 10.92 15.27 -2.38
C ALA A 134 12.00 15.60 -1.34
N MET A 135 11.80 15.21 -0.07
CA MET A 135 12.80 15.37 0.99
C MET A 135 14.09 14.61 0.66
N LEU A 136 13.98 13.34 0.24
CA LEU A 136 15.12 12.53 -0.18
C LEU A 136 15.80 13.08 -1.45
N GLY A 137 15.03 13.65 -2.37
CA GLY A 137 15.54 14.38 -3.53
C GLY A 137 16.37 15.60 -3.12
N ALA A 138 15.86 16.42 -2.18
CA ALA A 138 16.50 17.64 -1.72
C ALA A 138 17.85 17.39 -1.03
N ILE A 139 18.02 16.25 -0.35
CA ILE A 139 19.31 15.85 0.25
C ILE A 139 20.23 15.09 -0.71
N GLY A 140 19.85 14.95 -1.98
CA GLY A 140 20.65 14.29 -3.02
C GLY A 140 20.60 12.76 -3.00
N TYR A 141 19.76 12.14 -2.17
CA TYR A 141 19.67 10.66 -2.09
C TYR A 141 19.20 10.05 -3.41
N ASN A 142 18.18 10.63 -4.07
CA ASN A 142 17.61 10.09 -5.30
C ASN A 142 18.66 10.05 -6.44
N ASP A 143 19.39 11.15 -6.61
CA ASP A 143 20.45 11.25 -7.62
C ASP A 143 21.61 10.31 -7.31
N TRP A 144 22.06 10.27 -6.06
CA TRP A 144 23.12 9.36 -5.63
C TRP A 144 22.74 7.88 -5.88
N MET A 145 21.52 7.50 -5.52
CA MET A 145 21.03 6.12 -5.66
C MET A 145 20.87 5.67 -7.11
N ILE A 146 20.50 6.57 -8.02
CA ILE A 146 20.25 6.25 -9.43
C ILE A 146 21.54 6.34 -10.25
N LYS A 147 22.36 7.38 -10.04
CA LYS A 147 23.48 7.71 -10.93
C LYS A 147 24.83 7.15 -10.46
N THR A 148 25.02 6.99 -9.15
CA THR A 148 26.33 6.71 -8.57
C THR A 148 26.40 5.31 -7.95
N THR A 149 25.29 4.83 -7.40
CA THR A 149 25.28 3.60 -6.61
C THR A 149 25.22 2.35 -7.49
N VAL A 150 26.18 1.44 -7.30
CA VAL A 150 26.17 0.13 -7.98
C VAL A 150 25.04 -0.77 -7.45
N TYR A 151 24.58 -1.71 -8.27
CA TYR A 151 23.39 -2.53 -8.03
C TYR A 151 23.39 -3.27 -6.67
N GLN A 152 24.56 -3.71 -6.19
CA GLN A 152 24.71 -4.40 -4.90
C GLN A 152 24.28 -3.50 -3.73
N TYR A 153 24.70 -2.23 -3.74
CA TYR A 153 24.30 -1.28 -2.71
C TYR A 153 22.82 -0.91 -2.86
N ARG A 154 22.31 -0.73 -4.09
CA ARG A 154 20.87 -0.50 -4.32
C ARG A 154 20.02 -1.63 -3.71
N THR A 155 20.51 -2.88 -3.79
CA THR A 155 19.89 -4.05 -3.16
C THR A 155 19.90 -3.98 -1.63
N ILE A 156 21.00 -3.53 -1.02
CA ILE A 156 21.08 -3.34 0.43
C ILE A 156 20.08 -2.27 0.90
N PHE A 157 20.02 -1.14 0.20
CA PHE A 157 19.04 -0.08 0.50
C PHE A 157 17.60 -0.54 0.29
N PHE A 158 17.35 -1.35 -0.73
CA PHE A 158 16.06 -2.01 -0.93
C PHE A 158 15.70 -2.90 0.27
N LEU A 159 16.62 -3.73 0.77
CA LEU A 159 16.36 -4.60 1.92
C LEU A 159 16.11 -3.80 3.20
N ILE A 160 16.86 -2.73 3.44
CA ILE A 160 16.62 -1.82 4.58
C ILE A 160 15.23 -1.20 4.46
N ALA A 161 14.89 -0.67 3.29
CA ALA A 161 13.58 -0.11 3.01
C ALA A 161 12.47 -1.14 3.17
N TYR A 162 12.67 -2.38 2.73
CA TYR A 162 11.71 -3.47 2.93
C TYR A 162 11.49 -3.79 4.42
N ILE A 163 12.54 -3.80 5.24
CA ILE A 163 12.38 -3.98 6.69
C ILE A 163 11.58 -2.82 7.30
N LEU A 164 11.89 -1.58 6.92
CA LEU A 164 11.14 -0.40 7.35
C LEU A 164 9.68 -0.49 6.89
N TYR A 165 9.43 -0.94 5.67
CA TYR A 165 8.08 -1.16 5.14
C TYR A 165 7.29 -2.12 6.03
N ILE A 166 7.88 -3.26 6.42
CA ILE A 166 7.24 -4.22 7.32
C ILE A 166 6.98 -3.60 8.71
N VAL A 167 7.94 -2.87 9.27
CA VAL A 167 7.79 -2.22 10.58
C VAL A 167 6.68 -1.16 10.54
N GLY A 168 6.69 -0.28 9.54
CA GLY A 168 5.67 0.74 9.34
C GLY A 168 4.28 0.13 9.16
N LEU A 169 4.16 -0.89 8.30
CA LEU A 169 2.91 -1.61 8.09
C LEU A 169 2.44 -2.32 9.37
N THR A 170 3.36 -2.88 10.17
CA THR A 170 3.04 -3.52 11.46
C THR A 170 2.42 -2.52 12.43
N PHE A 171 3.04 -1.36 12.61
CA PHE A 171 2.50 -0.30 13.49
C PHE A 171 1.16 0.22 12.99
N TRP A 172 1.04 0.45 11.69
CA TRP A 172 -0.21 0.91 11.09
C TRP A 172 -1.33 -0.11 11.31
N VAL A 173 -1.13 -1.38 10.95
CA VAL A 173 -2.13 -2.43 11.15
C VAL A 173 -2.46 -2.62 12.64
N HIS A 174 -1.46 -2.58 13.52
CA HIS A 174 -1.67 -2.72 14.97
C HIS A 174 -2.52 -1.58 15.56
N SER A 175 -2.45 -0.36 15.04
CA SER A 175 -3.34 0.74 15.47
C SER A 175 -4.83 0.35 15.36
N GLY A 176 -5.16 -0.47 14.36
CA GLY A 176 -6.52 -0.85 14.01
C GLY A 176 -7.36 0.32 13.47
N TRP A 177 -6.71 1.43 13.08
CA TRP A 177 -7.34 2.64 12.56
C TRP A 177 -6.92 2.89 11.11
N LEU A 178 -7.81 3.52 10.34
CA LEU A 178 -7.59 3.90 8.94
C LEU A 178 -7.05 2.74 8.09
N ILE A 179 -7.89 1.72 7.90
CA ILE A 179 -7.58 0.60 7.00
C ILE A 179 -7.30 1.18 5.61
N SER A 180 -6.20 0.76 4.98
CA SER A 180 -5.85 1.23 3.65
C SER A 180 -6.83 0.69 2.60
N PRO A 181 -7.03 1.39 1.45
CA PRO A 181 -7.87 0.91 0.35
C PRO A 181 -7.51 -0.51 -0.13
N TYR A 182 -6.21 -0.86 -0.08
CA TYR A 182 -5.72 -2.21 -0.32
C TYR A 182 -6.28 -3.26 0.67
N ASN A 183 -6.32 -2.95 1.96
CA ASN A 183 -6.87 -3.86 2.96
C ASN A 183 -8.41 -3.88 2.92
N SER A 184 -9.02 -2.74 2.56
CA SER A 184 -10.47 -2.61 2.37
C SER A 184 -10.96 -3.47 1.22
N ILE A 185 -10.32 -3.44 0.03
CA ILE A 185 -10.71 -4.29 -1.10
C ILE A 185 -10.60 -5.79 -0.75
N ASN A 186 -9.53 -6.19 -0.05
CA ASN A 186 -9.36 -7.57 0.42
C ASN A 186 -10.50 -8.02 1.35
N THR A 187 -10.84 -7.18 2.34
CA THR A 187 -11.90 -7.47 3.30
C THR A 187 -13.27 -7.52 2.64
N SER A 188 -13.56 -6.58 1.74
CA SER A 188 -14.81 -6.51 0.97
C SER A 188 -14.96 -7.71 0.03
N PHE A 189 -13.88 -8.11 -0.64
CA PHE A 189 -13.87 -9.30 -1.49
C PHE A 189 -14.10 -10.59 -0.70
N MET A 190 -13.44 -10.72 0.46
CA MET A 190 -13.64 -11.84 1.37
C MET A 190 -15.10 -11.93 1.84
N LYS A 191 -15.72 -10.80 2.23
CA LYS A 191 -17.14 -10.72 2.59
C LYS A 191 -18.09 -11.05 1.43
N MET A 192 -17.68 -10.79 0.19
CA MET A 192 -18.48 -11.07 -0.99
C MET A 192 -18.43 -12.55 -1.40
N THR A 193 -17.24 -13.17 -1.34
CA THR A 193 -16.97 -14.50 -1.87
C THR A 193 -16.99 -15.60 -0.80
N ASN A 194 -16.86 -15.26 0.48
CA ASN A 194 -16.62 -16.17 1.59
C ASN A 194 -15.33 -17.01 1.44
N LEU A 195 -14.39 -16.57 0.60
CA LEU A 195 -13.08 -17.22 0.49
C LEU A 195 -12.23 -16.94 1.73
N PRO A 196 -11.24 -17.79 2.05
CA PRO A 196 -10.28 -17.49 3.10
C PRO A 196 -9.47 -16.21 2.83
N PHE A 197 -8.95 -15.59 3.88
CA PHE A 197 -8.16 -14.35 3.78
C PHE A 197 -6.94 -14.49 2.86
N ASN A 198 -6.18 -15.59 2.99
CA ASN A 198 -4.99 -15.82 2.18
C ASN A 198 -5.31 -15.91 0.67
N THR A 199 -6.37 -16.65 0.31
CA THR A 199 -6.82 -16.76 -1.09
C THR A 199 -7.32 -15.43 -1.62
N SER A 200 -8.10 -14.69 -0.82
CA SER A 200 -8.59 -13.36 -1.17
C SER A 200 -7.44 -12.40 -1.46
N ARG A 201 -6.40 -12.42 -0.61
CA ARG A 201 -5.21 -11.58 -0.75
C ARG A 201 -4.45 -11.84 -2.04
N VAL A 202 -4.14 -13.10 -2.34
CA VAL A 202 -3.42 -13.46 -3.57
C VAL A 202 -4.22 -13.03 -4.81
N LEU A 203 -5.53 -13.25 -4.82
CA LEU A 203 -6.39 -12.82 -5.92
C LEU A 203 -6.42 -11.29 -6.09
N MET A 204 -6.46 -10.53 -4.99
CA MET A 204 -6.41 -9.06 -5.07
C MET A 204 -5.03 -8.58 -5.51
N ASP A 205 -3.95 -9.20 -5.06
CA ASP A 205 -2.60 -8.87 -5.50
C ASP A 205 -2.46 -9.04 -7.02
N LEU A 206 -3.00 -10.13 -7.57
CA LEU A 206 -3.08 -10.34 -9.01
C LEU A 206 -3.97 -9.30 -9.72
N LEU A 207 -5.13 -8.98 -9.16
CA LEU A 207 -6.04 -7.97 -9.73
C LEU A 207 -5.48 -6.55 -9.68
N ILE A 208 -4.55 -6.25 -8.76
CA ILE A 208 -3.84 -4.98 -8.71
C ILE A 208 -2.68 -4.98 -9.71
N PHE A 209 -1.95 -6.09 -9.79
CA PHE A 209 -0.78 -6.23 -10.67
C PHE A 209 -1.15 -6.28 -12.16
N LEU A 210 -2.19 -7.03 -12.53
CA LEU A 210 -2.58 -7.25 -13.92
C LEU A 210 -2.90 -5.96 -14.69
N PRO A 211 -3.67 -5.00 -14.15
CA PRO A 211 -3.84 -3.69 -14.78
C PRO A 211 -2.50 -3.00 -15.05
N GLY A 212 -1.56 -3.02 -14.10
CA GLY A 212 -0.23 -2.46 -14.29
C GLY A 212 0.53 -3.12 -15.44
N LEU A 213 0.48 -4.45 -15.52
CA LEU A 213 1.09 -5.19 -16.62
C LEU A 213 0.44 -4.85 -17.97
N ILE A 214 -0.89 -4.80 -18.03
CA ILE A 214 -1.62 -4.42 -19.25
C ILE A 214 -1.22 -3.01 -19.68
N LEU A 215 -1.21 -2.04 -18.75
CA LEU A 215 -0.82 -0.66 -19.01
C LEU A 215 0.60 -0.56 -19.57
N LEU A 216 1.55 -1.32 -19.02
CA LEU A 216 2.91 -1.40 -19.55
C LEU A 216 2.94 -1.97 -20.98
N LEU A 217 2.19 -3.03 -21.25
CA LEU A 217 2.18 -3.71 -22.54
C LEU A 217 1.55 -2.84 -23.65
N VAL A 218 0.47 -2.13 -23.35
CA VAL A 218 -0.20 -1.23 -24.32
C VAL A 218 0.50 0.12 -24.48
N ASN A 219 1.41 0.48 -23.59
CA ASN A 219 2.16 1.74 -23.69
C ASN A 219 2.97 1.76 -25.01
N PRO A 220 2.90 2.83 -25.83
CA PRO A 220 3.57 2.89 -27.14
C PRO A 220 5.11 3.00 -27.08
N VAL A 221 5.74 2.88 -25.92
CA VAL A 221 7.21 2.83 -25.80
C VAL A 221 7.84 1.56 -26.39
N ALA A 222 9.11 1.66 -26.78
CA ALA A 222 9.88 0.55 -27.34
C ALA A 222 9.95 -0.66 -26.39
N TRP A 223 9.95 -1.87 -26.97
CA TRP A 223 10.03 -3.13 -26.21
C TRP A 223 11.30 -3.25 -25.35
N GLU A 224 12.42 -2.68 -25.79
CA GLU A 224 13.66 -2.63 -25.00
C GLU A 224 13.43 -1.92 -23.66
N LEU A 225 12.70 -0.80 -23.69
CA LEU A 225 12.41 0.01 -22.51
C LEU A 225 11.44 -0.71 -21.56
N LYS A 226 10.44 -1.41 -22.12
CA LYS A 226 9.55 -2.29 -21.35
C LYS A 226 10.33 -3.42 -20.68
N GLY A 227 11.30 -4.01 -21.38
CA GLY A 227 12.20 -5.02 -20.83
C GLY A 227 13.01 -4.49 -19.64
N LYS A 228 13.62 -3.30 -19.77
CA LYS A 228 14.34 -2.65 -18.67
C LYS A 228 13.43 -2.35 -17.47
N PHE A 229 12.21 -1.87 -17.72
CA PHE A 229 11.21 -1.66 -16.67
C PHE A 229 10.91 -2.95 -15.90
N LEU A 230 10.66 -4.05 -16.60
CA LEU A 230 10.39 -5.34 -15.97
C LEU A 230 11.60 -5.81 -15.15
N LEU A 231 12.82 -5.66 -15.66
CA LEU A 231 14.03 -6.04 -14.91
C LEU A 231 14.24 -5.21 -13.63
N ASN A 232 13.85 -3.93 -13.67
CA ASN A 232 13.96 -3.03 -12.52
C ASN A 232 12.87 -3.26 -11.46
N TYR A 233 11.63 -3.54 -11.88
CA TYR A 233 10.47 -3.52 -10.99
C TYR A 233 9.76 -4.88 -10.82
N LEU A 234 10.09 -5.88 -11.64
CA LEU A 234 9.60 -7.26 -11.57
C LEU A 234 10.80 -8.21 -11.44
N ASN A 235 11.44 -8.18 -10.27
CA ASN A 235 12.60 -9.02 -9.96
C ASN A 235 12.46 -9.64 -8.56
N ILE A 236 13.59 -10.04 -7.96
CA ILE A 236 13.62 -10.69 -6.64
C ILE A 236 12.94 -9.86 -5.54
N GLY A 237 13.00 -8.52 -5.60
CA GLY A 237 12.33 -7.67 -4.62
C GLY A 237 10.82 -7.81 -4.65
N THR A 238 10.24 -7.93 -5.85
CA THR A 238 8.80 -8.16 -6.04
C THR A 238 8.38 -9.52 -5.50
N ILE A 239 9.22 -10.55 -5.69
CA ILE A 239 8.99 -11.88 -5.10
C ILE A 239 8.99 -11.80 -3.56
N ILE A 240 9.94 -11.07 -2.98
CA ILE A 240 9.99 -10.83 -1.53
C ILE A 240 8.70 -10.13 -1.06
N PHE A 241 8.26 -9.09 -1.76
CA PHE A 241 7.02 -8.37 -1.42
C PHE A 241 5.78 -9.28 -1.45
N VAL A 242 5.65 -10.15 -2.46
CA VAL A 242 4.48 -11.03 -2.61
C VAL A 242 4.49 -12.15 -1.57
N PHE A 243 5.61 -12.85 -1.38
CA PHE A 243 5.65 -14.08 -0.59
C PHE A 243 6.10 -13.90 0.85
N ALA A 244 6.99 -12.94 1.14
CA ALA A 244 7.57 -12.77 2.47
C ALA A 244 6.81 -11.75 3.34
N THR A 245 6.16 -10.74 2.73
CA THR A 245 5.49 -9.67 3.49
C THR A 245 4.45 -10.20 4.47
N GLY A 246 3.58 -11.11 4.04
CA GLY A 246 2.52 -11.67 4.88
C GLY A 246 3.05 -12.43 6.11
N PRO A 247 3.91 -13.45 5.92
CA PRO A 247 4.51 -14.19 7.03
C PRO A 247 5.31 -13.32 8.01
N ILE A 248 6.11 -12.37 7.51
CA ILE A 248 6.92 -11.49 8.37
C ILE A 248 6.02 -10.54 9.14
N LEU A 249 5.03 -9.91 8.47
CA LEU A 249 4.04 -9.05 9.12
C LEU A 249 3.31 -9.78 10.25
N SER A 250 2.90 -11.04 10.05
CA SER A 250 2.23 -11.83 11.10
C SER A 250 3.10 -12.04 12.34
N LYS A 251 4.40 -12.34 12.14
CA LYS A 251 5.36 -12.49 13.23
C LYS A 251 5.60 -11.17 13.98
N THR A 252 5.79 -10.07 13.25
CA THR A 252 6.03 -8.76 13.86
C THR A 252 4.79 -8.23 14.59
N LEU A 253 3.58 -8.47 14.05
CA LEU A 253 2.33 -8.11 14.73
C LEU A 253 2.18 -8.87 16.06
N THR A 254 2.50 -10.17 16.05
CA THR A 254 2.44 -11.01 17.26
C THR A 254 3.42 -10.51 18.32
N MET A 255 4.63 -10.13 17.92
CA MET A 255 5.62 -9.53 18.82
C MET A 255 5.13 -8.19 19.37
N LEU A 256 4.60 -7.31 18.54
CA LEU A 256 4.10 -6.00 18.96
C LEU A 256 2.88 -6.12 19.90
N ASN A 257 1.98 -7.07 19.65
CA ASN A 257 0.85 -7.36 20.55
C ASN A 257 1.34 -7.78 21.95
N LYS A 258 2.39 -8.61 22.04
CA LYS A 258 2.99 -9.00 23.32
C LYS A 258 3.56 -7.82 24.10
N VAL A 259 4.16 -6.85 23.40
CA VAL A 259 4.77 -5.65 24.01
C VAL A 259 3.71 -4.67 24.49
N THR A 260 2.73 -4.38 23.63
CA THR A 260 1.72 -3.32 23.88
C THR A 260 0.56 -3.78 24.76
N LYS A 261 0.21 -5.08 24.74
CA LYS A 261 -0.92 -5.68 25.49
C LYS A 261 -2.27 -5.00 25.23
N ILE A 262 -2.46 -4.48 24.01
CA ILE A 262 -3.68 -3.77 23.59
C ILE A 262 -4.75 -4.71 23.03
N TYR A 263 -4.31 -5.88 22.57
CA TYR A 263 -5.08 -6.99 22.04
C TYR A 263 -4.70 -8.27 22.76
#